data_AF-A0A6P0S2X6-F1
#
_entry.id   AF-A0A6P0S2X6-F1
#
_cell.length_a   1.000
_cell.length_b   1.000
_cell.length_c   1.000
_cell.angle_alpha   90.00
_cell.angle_beta   90.00
_cell.angle_gamma   90.00
#
_symmetry.space_group_name_H-M   'P 1'
#
loop_
_entity.id
_entity.type
_entity.pdbx_description
1 polymer ?
#
loop_
_entity_poly.entity_id
_entity_poly.type
_entity_poly.pdbx_seq_one_letter_code
_entity_poly.pdbx_strand_id
1 'polypeptide(L)'
;MQQAIARFRESGDITQVGSSLIEIVESITEIQLPPDVQKHLLLQFSTSSSVEKLVRSGYIDVYQMQQALVETRKTGRSLIEIIEQMTGRRLPSDLQRQFKQQLLFELKIVYGVDALDPEISNIASKQINQLIDELIPIEICRRCRLIPISKSDTELTSVLVAMVNPDNLEAQDDLNRILKPKGIGLQRVVITPKDYQYLINEYLDEQLQHKYYSAKSSVDVSADLENLENID
;
A
#
# COMPACT_ATOMS: atom_id res chain seq x y z
N MET A 1 -4.18 3.75 -37.79
CA MET A 1 -4.44 2.93 -36.58
C MET A 1 -4.60 1.44 -36.87
N GLN A 2 -5.30 1.01 -37.94
CA GLN A 2 -5.48 -0.42 -38.23
C GLN A 2 -4.27 -1.13 -38.88
N GLN A 3 -3.34 -0.41 -39.51
CA GLN A 3 -2.10 -1.00 -40.06
C GLN A 3 -0.99 -1.23 -39.04
N ALA A 4 -1.04 -0.58 -37.86
CA ALA A 4 -0.07 -0.80 -36.79
C ALA A 4 -0.33 -2.11 -36.02
N ILE A 5 -1.60 -2.50 -35.91
CA ILE A 5 -2.03 -3.75 -35.27
C ILE A 5 -1.65 -4.98 -36.11
N ALA A 6 -1.58 -4.83 -37.43
CA ALA A 6 -1.19 -5.92 -38.33
C ALA A 6 0.32 -6.23 -38.29
N ARG A 7 1.18 -5.24 -38.02
CA ARG A 7 2.64 -5.46 -37.91
C ARG A 7 3.08 -6.08 -36.59
N PHE A 8 2.25 -5.99 -35.55
CA PHE A 8 2.52 -6.62 -34.25
C PHE A 8 2.27 -8.14 -34.24
N ARG A 9 1.64 -8.67 -35.31
CA ARG A 9 1.36 -10.10 -35.47
C ARG A 9 2.59 -10.92 -35.87
N GLU A 10 3.68 -10.27 -36.28
CA GLU A 10 4.88 -10.94 -36.81
C GLU A 10 6.14 -10.82 -35.93
N SER A 11 6.19 -9.90 -34.96
CA SER A 11 7.32 -9.82 -34.03
C SER A 11 6.87 -10.20 -32.62
N GLY A 12 6.93 -11.49 -32.30
CA GLY A 12 6.94 -12.00 -30.93
C GLY A 12 8.22 -11.61 -30.20
N ASP A 13 8.54 -10.31 -30.19
CA ASP A 13 9.76 -9.80 -29.58
C ASP A 13 9.45 -9.21 -28.21
N ILE A 14 9.75 -10.03 -27.20
CA ILE A 14 9.48 -9.81 -25.78
C ILE A 14 10.24 -8.56 -25.29
N THR A 15 11.30 -8.16 -26.00
CA THR A 15 12.09 -6.97 -25.69
C THR A 15 11.32 -5.65 -25.94
N GLN A 16 10.42 -5.61 -26.92
CA GLN A 16 9.67 -4.41 -27.27
C GLN A 16 8.51 -4.14 -26.29
N VAL A 17 7.91 -5.21 -25.76
CA VAL A 17 6.93 -5.13 -24.65
C VAL A 17 7.58 -4.55 -23.41
N GLY A 18 8.85 -4.88 -23.20
CA GLY A 18 9.61 -4.38 -22.07
C GLY A 18 9.75 -2.86 -22.10
N SER A 19 10.32 -2.29 -23.16
CA SER A 19 10.50 -0.83 -23.26
C SER A 19 9.19 -0.04 -23.08
N SER A 20 8.06 -0.56 -23.55
CA SER A 20 6.75 0.08 -23.32
C SER A 20 6.23 0.00 -21.89
N LEU A 21 6.64 -0.99 -21.08
CA LEU A 21 6.17 -1.10 -19.68
C LEU A 21 6.86 -0.09 -18.75
N ILE A 22 8.12 0.25 -19.01
CA ILE A 22 8.86 1.28 -18.25
C ILE A 22 8.27 2.66 -18.48
N GLU A 23 8.12 3.06 -19.75
CA GLU A 23 7.56 4.37 -20.11
C GLU A 23 6.15 4.55 -19.51
N ILE A 24 5.42 3.45 -19.37
CA ILE A 24 4.10 3.42 -18.77
C ILE A 24 4.14 3.52 -17.25
N VAL A 25 5.05 2.81 -16.55
CA VAL A 25 5.17 2.92 -15.08
C VAL A 25 5.64 4.31 -14.66
N GLU A 26 6.58 4.92 -15.39
CA GLU A 26 7.08 6.27 -15.11
C GLU A 26 6.02 7.36 -15.36
N SER A 27 5.15 7.16 -16.35
CA SER A 27 4.03 8.08 -16.62
C SER A 27 2.91 8.02 -15.57
N ILE A 28 2.81 6.92 -14.82
CA ILE A 28 1.74 6.68 -13.83
C ILE A 28 2.19 7.10 -12.42
N THR A 29 3.48 6.99 -12.10
CA THR A 29 4.02 7.35 -10.78
C THR A 29 4.48 8.80 -10.69
N GLU A 30 4.56 9.53 -11.81
CA GLU A 30 5.29 10.81 -11.94
C GLU A 30 6.74 10.73 -11.41
N ILE A 31 7.30 9.52 -11.31
CA ILE A 31 8.63 9.24 -10.80
C ILE A 31 9.40 8.55 -11.91
N GLN A 32 10.49 9.18 -12.33
CA GLN A 32 11.42 8.59 -13.28
C GLN A 32 12.16 7.44 -12.56
N LEU A 33 11.92 6.22 -13.00
CA LEU A 33 12.49 5.02 -12.39
C LEU A 33 13.98 4.97 -12.75
N PRO A 34 14.88 4.70 -11.80
CA PRO A 34 16.30 4.54 -12.09
C PRO A 34 16.53 3.46 -13.17
N PRO A 35 17.49 3.64 -14.10
CA PRO A 35 17.70 2.76 -15.25
C PRO A 35 17.99 1.28 -14.88
N ASP A 36 18.45 1.04 -13.66
CA ASP A 36 18.68 -0.31 -13.13
C ASP A 36 17.37 -1.02 -12.72
N VAL A 37 16.38 -0.25 -12.25
CA VAL A 37 15.03 -0.71 -11.86
C VAL A 37 14.19 -1.00 -13.09
N GLN A 38 14.34 -0.16 -14.11
CA GLN A 38 13.73 -0.34 -15.41
C GLN A 38 14.04 -1.73 -15.99
N LYS A 39 15.33 -2.11 -16.06
CA LYS A 39 15.76 -3.42 -16.56
C LYS A 39 15.24 -4.59 -15.72
N HIS A 40 15.06 -4.42 -14.41
CA HIS A 40 14.64 -5.50 -13.52
C HIS A 40 13.13 -5.81 -13.64
N LEU A 41 12.30 -4.77 -13.74
CA LEU A 41 10.85 -4.89 -13.96
C LEU A 41 10.53 -5.63 -15.27
N LEU A 42 11.30 -5.39 -16.33
CA LEU A 42 11.10 -6.07 -17.61
C LEU A 42 11.39 -7.56 -17.57
N LEU A 43 12.33 -7.98 -16.73
CA LEU A 43 12.72 -9.37 -16.66
C LEU A 43 11.76 -10.20 -15.80
N GLN A 44 11.07 -9.60 -14.82
CA GLN A 44 10.22 -10.34 -13.87
C GLN A 44 8.74 -10.41 -14.27
N PHE A 45 8.16 -9.37 -14.88
CA PHE A 45 6.75 -9.39 -15.29
C PHE A 45 6.45 -10.40 -16.41
N SER A 46 7.44 -10.72 -17.25
CA SER A 46 7.31 -11.72 -18.31
C SER A 46 7.38 -13.18 -17.82
N THR A 47 7.73 -13.45 -16.55
CA THR A 47 7.95 -14.84 -16.07
C THR A 47 7.44 -15.11 -14.65
N SER A 48 6.46 -14.37 -14.15
CA SER A 48 5.82 -14.71 -12.87
C SER A 48 5.13 -16.08 -12.95
N SER A 49 5.61 -17.05 -12.16
CA SER A 49 5.00 -18.39 -12.06
C SER A 49 3.51 -18.34 -11.66
N SER A 50 3.05 -17.25 -11.03
CA SER A 50 1.67 -17.05 -10.62
C SER A 50 0.75 -16.68 -11.79
N VAL A 51 1.24 -15.85 -12.72
CA VAL A 51 0.52 -15.52 -13.98
C VAL A 51 0.43 -16.77 -14.87
N GLU A 52 1.52 -17.53 -14.96
CA GLU A 52 1.54 -18.80 -15.68
C GLU A 52 0.54 -19.81 -15.09
N LYS A 53 0.44 -19.89 -13.75
CA LYS A 53 -0.55 -20.73 -13.06
C LYS A 53 -1.99 -20.31 -13.37
N LEU A 54 -2.30 -19.01 -13.46
CA LEU A 54 -3.64 -18.54 -13.80
C LEU A 54 -4.04 -18.93 -15.23
N VAL A 55 -3.11 -18.83 -16.17
CA VAL A 55 -3.34 -19.25 -17.57
C VAL A 55 -3.43 -20.76 -17.69
N ARG A 56 -2.53 -21.51 -17.04
CA ARG A 56 -2.50 -22.99 -17.07
C ARG A 56 -3.66 -23.62 -16.31
N SER A 57 -4.18 -22.97 -15.28
CA SER A 57 -5.39 -23.43 -14.57
C SER A 57 -6.69 -23.13 -15.33
N GLY A 58 -6.61 -22.41 -16.46
CA GLY A 58 -7.78 -21.99 -17.24
C GLY A 58 -8.63 -20.94 -16.51
N TYR A 59 -8.08 -20.28 -15.50
CA TYR A 59 -8.79 -19.25 -14.75
C TYR A 59 -8.97 -17.97 -15.59
N ILE A 60 -7.97 -17.64 -16.40
CA ILE A 60 -7.98 -16.57 -17.41
C ILE A 60 -7.15 -17.00 -18.61
N ASP A 61 -7.49 -16.50 -19.80
CA ASP A 61 -6.64 -16.66 -20.98
C ASP A 61 -5.60 -15.52 -21.12
N VAL A 62 -4.67 -15.68 -22.06
CA VAL A 62 -3.59 -14.70 -22.31
C VAL A 62 -4.15 -13.34 -22.75
N TYR A 63 -5.28 -13.31 -23.46
CA TYR A 63 -5.91 -12.08 -23.92
C TYR A 63 -6.61 -11.34 -22.78
N GLN A 64 -7.32 -12.06 -21.91
CA GLN A 64 -7.92 -11.54 -20.68
C GLN A 64 -6.86 -10.99 -19.73
N MET A 65 -5.70 -11.66 -19.62
CA MET A 65 -4.58 -11.13 -18.84
C MET A 65 -4.07 -9.80 -19.41
N GLN A 66 -3.87 -9.72 -20.73
CA GLN A 66 -3.46 -8.47 -21.38
C GLN A 66 -4.49 -7.35 -21.18
N GLN A 67 -5.78 -7.65 -21.30
CA GLN A 67 -6.85 -6.70 -21.05
C GLN A 67 -6.87 -6.24 -19.59
N ALA A 68 -6.71 -7.16 -18.64
CA ALA A 68 -6.65 -6.83 -17.23
C ALA A 68 -5.49 -5.87 -16.92
N LEU A 69 -4.32 -6.12 -17.50
CA LEU A 69 -3.16 -5.22 -17.39
C LEU A 69 -3.43 -3.85 -18.04
N VAL A 70 -4.16 -3.79 -19.16
CA VAL A 70 -4.57 -2.50 -19.77
C VAL A 70 -5.55 -1.75 -18.88
N GLU A 71 -6.54 -2.42 -18.31
CA GLU A 71 -7.55 -1.78 -17.45
C GLU A 71 -6.98 -1.35 -16.10
N THR A 72 -6.04 -2.12 -15.53
CA THR A 72 -5.27 -1.72 -14.34
C THR A 72 -4.54 -0.41 -14.60
N ARG A 73 -3.96 -0.25 -15.80
CA ARG A 73 -3.28 0.99 -16.21
C ARG A 73 -4.23 2.18 -16.37
N LYS A 74 -5.43 1.98 -16.93
CA LYS A 74 -6.40 3.07 -17.13
C LYS A 74 -7.10 3.52 -15.86
N THR A 75 -7.37 2.58 -14.96
CA THR A 75 -8.25 2.81 -13.81
C THR A 75 -7.49 2.93 -12.49
N GLY A 76 -6.21 2.52 -12.45
CA GLY A 76 -5.42 2.42 -11.22
C GLY A 76 -5.90 1.34 -10.27
N ARG A 77 -6.87 0.50 -10.66
CA ARG A 77 -7.42 -0.57 -9.83
C ARG A 77 -6.51 -1.78 -9.82
N SER A 78 -6.58 -2.55 -8.74
CA SER A 78 -5.76 -3.75 -8.58
C SER A 78 -6.01 -4.75 -9.70
N LEU A 79 -4.94 -5.35 -10.21
CA LEU A 79 -5.02 -6.42 -11.21
C LEU A 79 -5.91 -7.58 -10.73
N ILE A 80 -5.87 -7.91 -9.44
CA ILE A 80 -6.71 -8.95 -8.84
C ILE A 80 -8.19 -8.55 -8.97
N GLU A 81 -8.54 -7.33 -8.60
CA GLU A 81 -9.92 -6.83 -8.66
C GLU A 81 -10.48 -6.86 -10.08
N ILE A 82 -9.67 -6.45 -11.06
CA ILE A 82 -10.06 -6.48 -12.48
C ILE A 82 -10.20 -7.91 -12.98
N ILE A 83 -9.30 -8.83 -12.63
CA ILE A 83 -9.42 -10.23 -13.01
C ILE A 83 -10.69 -10.84 -12.39
N GLU A 84 -10.97 -10.57 -11.13
CA GLU A 84 -12.19 -11.05 -10.47
C GLU A 84 -13.45 -10.50 -11.13
N GLN A 85 -13.44 -9.22 -11.50
CA GLN A 85 -14.54 -8.57 -12.21
C GLN A 85 -14.73 -9.14 -13.63
N MET A 86 -13.64 -9.39 -14.37
CA MET A 86 -13.68 -9.94 -15.72
C MET A 86 -14.14 -11.40 -15.75
N THR A 87 -13.71 -12.19 -14.77
CA THR A 87 -14.03 -13.63 -14.69
C THR A 87 -15.34 -13.91 -13.96
N GLY A 88 -15.85 -12.95 -13.18
CA GLY A 88 -17.01 -13.11 -12.30
C GLY A 88 -16.75 -14.09 -11.14
N ARG A 89 -15.48 -14.45 -10.89
CA ARG A 89 -15.06 -15.40 -9.87
C ARG A 89 -14.08 -14.70 -8.95
N ARG A 90 -14.12 -15.02 -7.65
CA ARG A 90 -13.07 -14.59 -6.73
C ARG A 90 -11.83 -15.45 -6.94
N LEU A 91 -10.66 -14.82 -6.86
CA LEU A 91 -9.41 -15.57 -6.86
C LEU A 91 -9.35 -16.41 -5.57
N PRO A 92 -8.89 -17.66 -5.63
CA PRO A 92 -8.56 -18.43 -4.43
C PRO A 92 -7.64 -17.65 -3.50
N SER A 93 -7.92 -17.68 -2.20
CA SER A 93 -7.15 -16.93 -1.18
C SER A 93 -5.65 -17.26 -1.21
N ASP A 94 -5.30 -18.51 -1.53
CA ASP A 94 -3.91 -18.94 -1.64
C ASP A 94 -3.18 -18.25 -2.80
N LEU A 95 -3.88 -18.05 -3.93
CA LEU A 95 -3.32 -17.31 -5.07
C LEU A 95 -3.21 -15.82 -4.75
N GLN A 96 -4.22 -15.24 -4.11
CA GLN A 96 -4.16 -13.83 -3.67
C GLN A 96 -2.95 -13.59 -2.75
N ARG A 97 -2.70 -14.50 -1.80
CA ARG A 97 -1.51 -14.46 -0.94
C ARG A 97 -0.21 -14.58 -1.72
N GLN A 98 -0.13 -15.50 -2.69
CA GLN A 98 1.06 -15.63 -3.54
C GLN A 98 1.34 -14.35 -4.35
N PHE A 99 0.29 -13.73 -4.91
CA PHE A 99 0.43 -12.44 -5.61
C PHE A 99 0.91 -11.33 -4.69
N LYS A 100 0.36 -11.24 -3.47
CA LYS A 100 0.77 -10.24 -2.48
C LYS A 100 2.22 -10.43 -2.06
N GLN A 101 2.63 -11.66 -1.77
CA GLN A 101 4.01 -11.99 -1.41
C GLN A 101 4.99 -11.64 -2.52
N GLN A 102 4.64 -11.96 -3.77
CA GLN A 102 5.45 -11.59 -4.92
C GLN A 102 5.57 -10.08 -5.05
N LEU A 103 4.46 -9.35 -4.97
CA LEU A 103 4.45 -7.88 -5.03
C LEU A 103 5.32 -7.26 -3.93
N LEU A 104 5.19 -7.72 -2.69
CA LEU A 104 6.00 -7.21 -1.58
C LEU A 104 7.48 -7.52 -1.76
N PHE A 105 7.83 -8.70 -2.28
CA PHE A 105 9.21 -9.04 -2.62
C PHE A 105 9.77 -8.10 -3.69
N GLU A 106 9.01 -7.84 -4.75
CA GLU A 106 9.40 -6.89 -5.80
C GLU A 106 9.63 -5.49 -5.23
N LEU A 107 8.69 -4.98 -4.41
CA LEU A 107 8.83 -3.69 -3.75
C LEU A 107 10.08 -3.62 -2.87
N LYS A 108 10.41 -4.70 -2.16
CA LYS A 108 11.64 -4.80 -1.37
C LYS A 108 12.89 -4.67 -2.22
N ILE A 109 12.92 -5.31 -3.39
CA ILE A 109 14.06 -5.22 -4.32
C ILE A 109 14.15 -3.82 -4.92
N VAL A 110 13.02 -3.25 -5.35
CA VAL A 110 12.96 -1.93 -6.01
C VAL A 110 13.45 -0.82 -5.08
N TYR A 111 12.95 -0.79 -3.84
CA TYR A 111 13.26 0.29 -2.91
C TYR A 111 14.48 -0.01 -2.02
N GLY A 112 15.01 -1.24 -2.07
CA GLY A 112 16.11 -1.66 -1.20
C GLY A 112 15.79 -1.60 0.29
N VAL A 113 14.51 -1.68 0.66
CA VAL A 113 14.02 -1.67 2.05
C VAL A 113 13.17 -2.90 2.29
N ASP A 114 13.04 -3.32 3.55
CA ASP A 114 12.15 -4.44 3.87
C ASP A 114 10.69 -4.10 3.55
N ALA A 115 9.92 -5.14 3.20
CA ALA A 115 8.49 -5.03 2.94
C ALA A 115 7.70 -5.63 4.11
N LEU A 116 6.58 -4.99 4.45
CA LEU A 116 5.72 -5.39 5.55
C LEU A 116 4.35 -5.82 5.02
N ASP A 117 3.85 -6.95 5.50
CA ASP A 117 2.47 -7.39 5.26
C ASP A 117 1.67 -7.25 6.56
N PRO A 118 0.76 -6.26 6.69
CA PRO A 118 0.00 -6.07 7.91
C PRO A 118 -1.01 -7.18 8.20
N GLU A 119 -1.41 -8.00 7.21
CA GLU A 119 -2.41 -9.06 7.43
C GLU A 119 -1.85 -10.21 8.29
N ILE A 120 -0.54 -10.42 8.25
CA ILE A 120 0.15 -11.48 8.99
C ILE A 120 1.08 -10.93 10.07
N SER A 121 1.36 -9.63 10.04
CA SER A 121 2.15 -8.96 11.05
C SER A 121 1.27 -8.69 12.27
N ASN A 122 1.71 -9.10 13.46
CA ASN A 122 1.00 -8.82 14.70
C ASN A 122 1.23 -7.35 15.12
N ILE A 123 0.64 -6.43 14.38
CA ILE A 123 0.74 -4.99 14.62
C ILE A 123 -0.38 -4.60 15.58
N ALA A 124 -0.04 -4.07 16.75
CA ALA A 124 -1.03 -3.63 17.71
C ALA A 124 -1.63 -2.29 17.29
N SER A 125 -2.92 -2.24 16.96
CA SER A 125 -3.63 -1.02 16.54
C SER A 125 -3.48 0.12 17.55
N LYS A 126 -3.53 -0.21 18.86
CA LYS A 126 -3.27 0.74 19.95
C LYS A 126 -1.91 1.44 19.84
N GLN A 127 -0.86 0.71 19.41
CA GLN A 127 0.48 1.26 19.27
C GLN A 127 0.55 2.23 18.09
N ILE A 128 -0.09 1.88 16.95
CA ILE A 128 -0.21 2.80 15.82
C ILE A 128 -0.88 4.09 16.27
N ASN A 129 -2.02 4.01 16.98
CA ASN A 129 -2.77 5.18 17.41
C ASN A 129 -1.92 6.10 18.29
N GLN A 130 -1.26 5.53 19.30
CA GLN A 130 -0.37 6.28 20.18
C GLN A 130 0.75 6.98 19.41
N LEU A 131 1.37 6.29 18.44
CA LEU A 131 2.43 6.88 17.62
C LEU A 131 1.90 7.97 16.68
N ILE A 132 0.68 7.85 16.17
CA ILE A 132 0.06 8.91 15.37
C ILE A 132 -0.26 10.14 16.24
N ASP A 133 -0.76 9.92 17.44
CA ASP A 133 -1.19 10.99 18.34
C ASP A 133 0.01 11.72 18.98
N GLU A 134 1.10 11.01 19.30
CA GLU A 134 2.25 11.56 20.04
C GLU A 134 3.47 11.90 19.17
N LEU A 135 3.70 11.15 18.09
CA LEU A 135 4.96 11.19 17.35
C LEU A 135 4.80 11.75 15.93
N ILE A 136 3.98 11.12 15.09
CA ILE A 136 3.80 11.48 13.68
C ILE A 136 2.35 11.87 13.44
N PRO A 137 2.03 13.17 13.32
CA PRO A 137 0.65 13.62 13.19
C PRO A 137 -0.06 12.99 11.99
N ILE A 138 -1.36 12.74 12.15
CA ILE A 138 -2.23 12.14 11.12
C ILE A 138 -2.16 12.86 9.76
N GLU A 139 -1.99 14.17 9.75
CA GLU A 139 -1.85 14.96 8.52
C GLU A 139 -0.62 14.54 7.70
N ILE A 140 0.50 14.23 8.35
CA ILE A 140 1.70 13.72 7.68
C ILE A 140 1.45 12.30 7.19
N CYS A 141 0.81 11.45 8.00
CA CYS A 141 0.46 10.09 7.62
C CYS A 141 -0.43 10.06 6.36
N ARG A 142 -1.38 11.01 6.23
CA ARG A 142 -2.27 11.16 5.08
C ARG A 142 -1.57 11.72 3.85
N ARG A 143 -0.85 12.85 4.01
CA ARG A 143 -0.17 13.53 2.91
C ARG A 143 0.94 12.67 2.30
N CYS A 144 1.77 12.08 3.15
CA CYS A 144 2.94 11.31 2.73
C CYS A 144 2.65 9.82 2.53
N ARG A 145 1.40 9.38 2.76
CA ARG A 145 0.95 7.97 2.66
C ARG A 145 1.87 7.01 3.43
N LEU A 146 2.01 7.28 4.72
CA LEU A 146 2.84 6.51 5.64
C LEU A 146 2.11 6.31 6.96
N ILE A 147 2.53 5.30 7.73
CA ILE A 147 1.96 4.97 9.04
C ILE A 147 3.08 4.52 9.99
N PRO A 148 3.19 5.09 11.20
CA PRO A 148 4.07 4.55 12.21
C PRO A 148 3.55 3.20 12.69
N ILE A 149 4.42 2.19 12.70
CA ILE A 149 4.07 0.81 13.05
C ILE A 149 4.49 0.48 14.48
N SER A 150 5.73 0.81 14.83
CA SER A 150 6.26 0.52 16.14
C SER A 150 7.40 1.47 16.49
N LYS A 151 7.69 1.57 17.79
CA LYS A 151 8.84 2.29 18.31
C LYS A 151 9.69 1.30 19.11
N SER A 152 10.98 1.28 18.82
CA SER A 152 11.98 0.48 19.52
C SER A 152 12.79 1.41 20.42
N ASP A 153 12.75 1.15 21.72
CA ASP A 153 13.49 1.90 22.75
C ASP A 153 14.69 1.09 23.28
N THR A 154 15.45 0.48 22.37
CA THR A 154 16.68 -0.25 22.71
C THR A 154 17.89 0.70 22.80
N GLU A 155 19.08 0.31 22.34
CA GLU A 155 20.30 1.14 22.43
C GLU A 155 20.21 2.42 21.59
N LEU A 156 19.46 2.38 20.49
CA LEU A 156 19.13 3.54 19.66
C LEU A 156 17.61 3.61 19.50
N THR A 157 17.00 4.63 20.09
CA THR A 157 15.56 4.86 19.93
C THR A 157 15.25 5.05 18.45
N SER A 158 14.40 4.19 17.91
CA SER A 158 14.01 4.22 16.49
C SER A 158 12.53 3.97 16.32
N VAL A 159 11.96 4.53 15.27
CA VAL A 159 10.57 4.30 14.87
C VAL A 159 10.53 3.58 13.53
N LEU A 160 9.77 2.50 13.47
CA LEU A 160 9.45 1.78 12.25
C LEU A 160 8.25 2.46 11.59
N VAL A 161 8.43 2.93 10.37
CA VAL A 161 7.40 3.60 9.57
C VAL A 161 7.17 2.79 8.30
N ALA A 162 5.93 2.38 8.10
CA ALA A 162 5.48 1.77 6.85
C ALA A 162 5.10 2.87 5.86
N MET A 163 5.66 2.80 4.66
CA MET A 163 5.49 3.83 3.62
C MET A 163 5.02 3.18 2.32
N VAL A 164 4.10 3.84 1.62
CA VAL A 164 3.72 3.43 0.26
C VAL A 164 4.83 3.72 -0.74
N ASN A 165 5.53 4.85 -0.56
CA ASN A 165 6.68 5.23 -1.36
C ASN A 165 7.86 5.65 -0.46
N PRO A 166 8.76 4.72 -0.13
CA PRO A 166 9.93 4.99 0.71
C PRO A 166 10.89 6.04 0.13
N ASP A 167 10.93 6.23 -1.19
CA ASP A 167 11.88 7.14 -1.86
C ASP A 167 11.35 8.56 -2.04
N ASN A 168 10.15 8.85 -1.52
CA ASN A 168 9.62 10.20 -1.48
C ASN A 168 10.48 11.08 -0.55
N LEU A 169 11.29 11.96 -1.15
CA LEU A 169 12.19 12.88 -0.43
C LEU A 169 11.43 13.85 0.49
N GLU A 170 10.26 14.35 0.06
CA GLU A 170 9.44 15.24 0.89
C GLU A 170 8.97 14.52 2.16
N ALA A 171 8.52 13.27 2.03
CA ALA A 171 8.12 12.45 3.16
C ALA A 171 9.30 12.18 4.11
N GLN A 172 10.47 11.87 3.56
CA GLN A 172 11.68 11.64 4.36
C GLN A 172 12.11 12.91 5.10
N ASP A 173 12.05 14.08 4.46
CA ASP A 173 12.39 15.35 5.08
C ASP A 173 11.44 15.72 6.21
N ASP A 174 10.13 15.54 6.01
CA ASP A 174 9.13 15.77 7.06
C ASP A 174 9.32 14.83 8.25
N LEU A 175 9.53 13.52 8.00
CA LEU A 175 9.85 12.57 9.06
C LEU A 175 11.12 12.95 9.80
N ASN A 176 12.20 13.30 9.09
CA ASN A 176 13.45 13.72 9.70
C ASN A 176 13.30 14.99 10.54
N ARG A 177 12.49 15.96 10.09
CA ARG A 177 12.21 17.19 10.84
C ARG A 177 11.50 16.90 12.17
N ILE A 178 10.64 15.87 12.21
CA ILE A 178 9.92 15.44 13.42
C ILE A 178 10.82 14.62 14.34
N LEU A 179 11.61 13.70 13.78
CA LEU A 179 12.31 12.66 14.54
C LEU A 179 13.71 13.10 15.02
N LYS A 180 14.47 13.84 14.21
CA LYS A 180 15.84 14.28 14.56
C LYS A 180 15.91 15.12 15.84
N PRO A 181 15.02 16.11 16.09
CA PRO A 181 15.05 16.89 17.33
C PRO A 181 14.81 16.03 18.59
N LYS A 182 14.11 14.90 18.44
CA LYS A 182 13.82 13.95 19.51
C LYS A 182 14.91 12.88 19.66
N GLY A 183 15.96 12.91 18.83
CA GLY A 183 17.01 11.89 18.81
C GLY A 183 16.53 10.51 18.35
N ILE A 184 15.40 10.44 17.63
CA ILE A 184 14.79 9.18 17.19
C ILE A 184 15.28 8.85 15.77
N GLY A 185 15.80 7.65 15.58
CA GLY A 185 16.15 7.12 14.26
C GLY A 185 14.92 6.70 13.46
N LEU A 186 15.00 6.84 12.14
CA LEU A 186 13.95 6.39 11.22
C LEU A 186 14.31 5.02 10.63
N GLN A 187 13.43 4.04 10.81
CA GLN A 187 13.44 2.77 10.08
C GLN A 187 12.24 2.76 9.13
N ARG A 188 12.50 2.53 7.83
CA ARG A 188 11.46 2.53 6.79
C ARG A 188 11.24 1.14 6.24
N VAL A 189 9.97 0.78 6.07
CA VAL A 189 9.54 -0.43 5.36
C VAL A 189 8.49 -0.06 4.31
N VAL A 190 8.41 -0.84 3.25
CA VAL A 190 7.43 -0.63 2.18
C VAL A 190 6.16 -1.45 2.45
N ILE A 191 5.00 -0.84 2.21
CA ILE A 191 3.68 -1.49 2.22
C ILE A 191 2.92 -1.17 0.94
N THR A 192 1.89 -1.96 0.62
CA THR A 192 1.06 -1.67 -0.55
C THR A 192 0.12 -0.48 -0.26
N PRO A 193 -0.35 0.25 -1.30
CA PRO A 193 -1.37 1.29 -1.12
C PRO A 193 -2.66 0.77 -0.48
N LYS A 194 -3.04 -0.48 -0.77
CA LYS A 194 -4.22 -1.14 -0.20
C LYS A 194 -4.05 -1.37 1.30
N ASP A 195 -2.89 -1.87 1.69
CA ASP A 195 -2.53 -2.11 3.09
C ASP A 195 -2.47 -0.79 3.89
N TYR A 196 -1.92 0.27 3.29
CA TYR A 196 -1.97 1.61 3.87
C TYR A 196 -3.41 2.07 4.11
N GLN A 197 -4.28 1.92 3.11
CA GLN A 197 -5.68 2.32 3.22
C GLN A 197 -6.42 1.54 4.31
N TYR A 198 -6.12 0.25 4.45
CA TYR A 198 -6.66 -0.59 5.51
C TYR A 198 -6.27 -0.05 6.90
N LEU A 199 -4.96 0.14 7.13
CA LEU A 199 -4.43 0.58 8.42
C LEU A 199 -4.90 1.99 8.81
N ILE A 200 -4.93 2.93 7.86
CA ILE A 200 -5.37 4.30 8.15
C ILE A 200 -6.87 4.37 8.43
N ASN A 201 -7.68 3.56 7.77
CA ASN A 201 -9.12 3.49 8.02
C ASN A 201 -9.41 2.89 9.39
N GLU A 202 -8.67 1.85 9.80
CA GLU A 202 -8.78 1.26 11.13
C GLU A 202 -8.54 2.31 12.23
N TYR A 203 -7.48 3.12 12.10
CA TYR A 203 -7.24 4.26 13.00
C TYR A 203 -8.40 5.27 13.00
N LEU A 204 -8.89 5.67 11.82
CA LEU A 204 -9.96 6.65 11.70
C LEU A 204 -11.28 6.16 12.32
N ASP A 205 -11.61 4.88 12.13
CA ASP A 205 -12.81 4.27 12.68
C ASP A 205 -12.75 4.21 14.22
N GLU A 206 -11.60 3.85 14.79
CA GLU A 206 -11.40 3.88 16.24
C GLU A 206 -11.52 5.31 16.81
N GLN A 207 -10.95 6.32 16.13
CA GLN A 207 -11.07 7.72 16.54
C GLN A 207 -12.52 8.22 16.50
N LEU A 208 -13.33 7.79 15.52
CA LEU A 208 -14.75 8.12 15.45
C LEU A 208 -15.54 7.48 16.60
N GLN A 209 -15.25 6.22 16.92
CA GLN A 209 -15.87 5.54 18.06
C GLN A 209 -15.54 6.24 19.37
N HIS A 210 -14.26 6.58 19.61
CA HIS A 210 -13.86 7.30 20.82
C HIS A 210 -14.60 8.62 20.98
N LYS A 211 -14.74 9.41 19.90
CA LYS A 211 -15.50 10.67 19.91
C LYS A 211 -16.99 10.45 20.17
N TYR A 212 -17.58 9.40 19.58
CA TYR A 212 -18.98 9.06 19.80
C TYR A 212 -19.27 8.67 21.25
N TYR A 213 -18.41 7.83 21.84
CA TYR A 213 -18.54 7.43 23.25
C TYR A 213 -18.25 8.58 24.22
N SER A 214 -17.25 9.43 23.95
CA SER A 214 -16.95 10.59 24.79
C SER A 214 -18.06 11.64 24.76
N ALA A 215 -18.66 11.87 23.58
CA ALA A 215 -19.81 12.74 23.43
C ALA A 215 -21.02 12.17 24.19
N LYS A 216 -21.27 10.87 24.09
CA LYS A 216 -22.38 10.22 24.82
C LYS A 216 -22.20 10.27 26.34
N SER A 217 -21.00 10.02 26.86
CA SER A 217 -20.73 10.13 28.30
C SER A 217 -20.84 11.57 28.82
N SER A 218 -20.51 12.57 28.00
CA SER A 218 -20.68 13.98 28.40
C SER A 218 -22.14 14.41 28.53
N VAL A 219 -23.07 13.73 27.84
CA VAL A 219 -24.51 14.01 27.90
C VAL A 219 -25.18 13.28 29.09
N ASP A 220 -24.69 12.09 29.48
CA ASP A 220 -25.18 11.38 30.67
C ASP A 220 -24.83 12.12 31.98
N VAL A 221 -23.61 12.69 32.10
CA VAL A 221 -23.19 13.39 33.33
C VAL A 221 -24.00 14.67 33.58
N SER A 222 -24.45 15.37 32.53
CA SER A 222 -25.36 16.51 32.68
C SER A 222 -26.73 16.12 33.21
N ALA A 223 -27.24 14.92 32.90
CA ALA A 223 -28.52 14.43 33.42
C ALA A 223 -28.42 13.98 34.89
N ASP A 224 -27.26 13.52 35.34
CA ASP A 224 -27.04 13.13 36.74
C ASP A 224 -26.83 14.33 37.68
N LEU A 225 -26.31 15.46 37.18
CA LEU A 225 -26.15 16.70 37.97
C LEU A 225 -27.49 17.39 38.25
N GLU A 226 -28.47 17.32 37.34
CA GLU A 226 -29.82 17.87 37.53
C GLU A 226 -30.63 17.12 38.62
N ASN A 227 -30.26 15.88 38.94
CA ASN A 227 -30.89 15.10 40.01
C ASN A 227 -30.33 15.39 41.42
N LEU A 228 -29.22 16.12 41.54
CA LEU A 228 -28.62 16.50 42.82
C LEU A 228 -29.07 17.89 43.32
N GLU A 229 -29.70 18.70 42.46
CA GLU A 229 -30.25 20.02 42.84
C GLU A 229 -31.68 19.96 43.41
N ASN A 230 -32.30 18.77 43.48
CA ASN A 230 -33.67 18.58 43.98
C ASN A 230 -33.77 17.86 45.34
N ILE A 231 -32.72 17.91 46.16
CA ILE A 231 -32.77 17.43 47.56
C ILE A 231 -32.67 18.64 48.49
N ASP A 232 -33.82 19.25 48.75
CA ASP A 232 -34.11 20.09 49.92
C ASP A 232 -35.23 19.43 50.75
#